data_AF-A0A348S4T2-F1
#
_entry.id   AF-A0A348S4T2-F1
#
_cell.length_a   1.000
_cell.length_b   1.000
_cell.length_c   1.000
_cell.angle_alpha   90.00
_cell.angle_beta   90.00
_cell.angle_gamma   90.00
#
_symmetry.space_group_name_H-M   'P 1'
#
loop_
_entity.id
_entity.type
_entity.pdbx_description
1 polymer ?
#
loop_
_entity_poly.entity_id
_entity_poly.type
_entity_poly.pdbx_seq_one_letter_code
_entity_poly.pdbx_strand_id
1 'polypeptide(L)'
;MNPSKKPLDVLPVQPLQLQRMLTFAGFLVLGFCLVIGKLIYLQVFQHKELLSKAQQKTHRTYLQETERGKILDRQGVLLATNQRVRILCANLAFIDRYNGKMAKAISEYLNVSEELVRQRLKLNYVTHKGKEVLDPHVRLKIKVSNQEFNGLRDHLANYTFVESEETL
;
A
#
# COMPACT_ATOMS: atom_id res chain seq x y z
N MET A 1 -1.90 59.11 37.10
CA MET A 1 -1.13 59.71 35.98
C MET A 1 0.35 59.51 36.30
N ASN A 2 1.24 58.81 35.61
CA ASN A 2 1.30 57.99 34.39
C ASN A 2 2.70 57.31 34.45
N PRO A 3 2.89 55.98 34.31
CA PRO A 3 4.23 55.40 34.23
C PRO A 3 4.79 55.58 32.82
N SER A 4 5.83 56.41 32.75
CA SER A 4 6.57 56.81 31.56
C SER A 4 7.19 55.61 30.82
N LYS A 5 7.03 55.60 29.49
CA LYS A 5 7.59 54.61 28.57
C LYS A 5 9.12 54.64 28.65
N LYS A 6 9.74 53.54 29.05
CA LYS A 6 11.18 53.33 28.93
C LYS A 6 11.48 52.98 27.46
N PRO A 7 12.28 53.77 26.72
CA PRO A 7 12.67 53.39 25.37
C PRO A 7 13.56 52.15 25.45
N LEU A 8 13.30 51.17 24.58
CA LEU A 8 14.15 49.98 24.46
C LEU A 8 15.53 50.44 23.96
N ASP A 9 16.55 50.31 24.81
CA ASP A 9 17.95 50.56 24.46
C ASP A 9 18.39 49.58 23.37
N VAL A 10 18.52 50.08 22.14
CA VAL A 10 19.13 49.35 21.04
C VAL A 10 20.63 49.32 21.25
N LEU A 11 21.17 48.14 21.55
CA LEU A 11 22.60 47.93 21.77
C LEU A 11 23.40 48.40 20.53
N PRO A 12 24.49 49.16 20.70
CA PRO A 12 25.30 49.65 19.58
C PRO A 12 26.06 48.48 18.94
N VAL A 13 25.62 48.06 17.76
CA VAL A 13 26.30 47.06 16.94
C VAL A 13 27.54 47.71 16.30
N GLN A 14 28.71 47.12 16.50
CA GLN A 14 29.95 47.65 15.89
C GLN A 14 29.87 47.54 14.36
N PRO A 15 30.34 48.55 13.59
CA PRO A 15 30.17 48.58 12.13
C PRO A 15 30.82 47.39 11.44
N LEU A 16 31.92 46.87 12.00
CA LEU A 16 32.62 45.68 11.50
C LEU A 16 31.82 44.38 11.72
N GLN A 17 31.07 44.28 12.81
CA GLN A 17 30.20 43.13 13.08
C GLN A 17 28.96 43.15 12.18
N LEU A 18 28.40 44.33 11.93
CA LEU A 18 27.28 44.51 11.02
C LEU A 18 27.68 44.19 9.56
N GLN A 19 28.87 44.60 9.12
CA GLN A 19 29.39 44.25 7.79
C GLN A 19 29.55 42.74 7.63
N ARG A 20 30.12 42.03 8.61
CA ARG A 20 30.23 40.56 8.58
C ARG A 20 28.85 39.91 8.54
N MET A 21 27.92 40.36 9.38
CA MET A 21 26.54 39.85 9.38
C MET A 21 25.84 40.07 8.04
N LEU A 22 26.02 41.25 7.41
CA LEU A 22 25.47 41.54 6.08
C LEU A 22 26.09 40.67 5.00
N THR A 23 27.40 40.40 5.05
CA THR A 23 28.03 39.50 4.07
C THR A 23 27.50 38.08 4.20
N PHE A 24 27.35 37.55 5.41
CA PHE A 24 26.75 36.22 5.62
C PHE A 24 25.29 36.18 5.21
N ALA A 25 24.50 37.21 5.53
CA ALA A 25 23.13 37.34 5.07
C ALA A 25 23.05 37.40 3.54
N GLY A 26 23.96 38.11 2.88
CA GLY A 26 24.07 38.17 1.42
C GLY A 26 24.38 36.80 0.80
N PHE A 27 25.35 36.07 1.36
CA PHE A 27 25.64 34.70 0.92
C PHE A 27 24.46 33.74 1.13
N LEU A 28 23.76 33.88 2.25
CA LEU A 28 22.57 33.08 2.54
C LEU A 28 21.47 33.35 1.50
N VAL A 29 21.15 34.61 1.25
CA VAL A 29 20.16 35.02 0.25
C VAL A 29 20.56 34.52 -1.14
N LEU A 30 21.84 34.67 -1.52
CA LEU A 30 22.34 34.16 -2.80
C LEU A 30 22.18 32.64 -2.91
N GLY A 31 22.49 31.90 -1.85
CA GLY A 31 22.28 30.45 -1.78
C GLY A 31 20.81 30.06 -1.99
N PHE A 32 19.89 30.76 -1.32
CA PHE A 32 18.45 30.55 -1.53
C PHE A 32 18.01 30.91 -2.95
N CYS A 33 18.52 31.99 -3.54
CA CYS A 33 18.23 32.35 -4.93
C CYS A 33 18.68 31.26 -5.91
N LEU A 34 19.82 30.61 -5.69
CA LEU A 34 20.28 29.49 -6.51
C LEU A 34 19.35 28.28 -6.40
N VAL A 35 18.90 27.95 -5.19
CA VAL A 35 17.93 26.85 -4.97
C VAL A 35 16.61 27.16 -5.65
N ILE A 36 16.08 28.37 -5.49
CA ILE A 36 14.83 28.81 -6.13
C ILE A 36 14.97 28.77 -7.65
N GLY A 37 16.07 29.29 -8.20
CA GLY A 37 16.35 29.24 -9.64
C GLY A 37 16.41 27.81 -10.17
N LYS A 38 17.04 26.90 -9.42
CA LYS A 38 17.10 25.47 -9.78
C LYS A 38 15.71 24.81 -9.72
N LEU A 39 14.90 25.17 -8.72
CA LEU A 39 13.52 24.69 -8.60
C LEU A 39 12.65 25.18 -9.76
N ILE A 40 12.71 26.47 -10.09
CA ILE A 40 12.00 27.04 -11.25
C ILE A 40 12.44 26.34 -12.53
N TYR A 41 13.74 26.10 -12.70
CA TYR A 41 14.24 25.37 -13.86
C TYR A 41 13.62 23.97 -13.97
N LEU A 42 13.61 23.22 -12.86
CA LEU A 42 13.05 21.87 -12.81
C LEU A 42 11.53 21.87 -13.01
N GLN A 43 10.83 22.84 -12.42
CA GLN A 43 9.38 22.94 -12.44
C GLN A 43 8.82 23.52 -13.74
N VAL A 44 9.55 24.39 -14.45
CA VAL A 44 9.07 25.03 -15.69
C VAL A 44 9.57 24.28 -16.93
N PHE A 45 10.87 23.98 -17.00
CA PHE A 45 11.45 23.35 -18.20
C PHE A 45 11.26 21.83 -18.21
N GLN A 46 11.34 21.16 -17.05
CA GLN A 46 11.17 19.70 -16.94
C GLN A 46 9.78 19.26 -16.47
N HIS A 47 8.81 20.18 -16.39
CA HIS A 47 7.45 19.86 -15.93
C HIS A 47 6.84 18.67 -16.67
N LYS A 48 6.90 18.71 -18.00
CA LYS A 48 6.25 17.73 -18.87
C LYS A 48 6.85 16.34 -18.69
N GLU A 49 8.16 16.26 -18.55
CA GLU A 49 8.86 15.00 -18.34
C GLU A 49 8.57 14.41 -16.95
N LEU A 50 8.62 15.24 -15.90
CA LEU A 50 8.33 14.81 -14.53
C LEU A 50 6.86 14.40 -14.36
N LEU A 51 5.94 15.15 -14.97
CA LEU A 51 4.51 14.84 -14.96
C LEU A 51 4.24 13.53 -15.69
N SER A 52 4.89 13.27 -16.84
CA SER A 52 4.75 11.99 -17.55
C SER A 52 5.27 10.80 -16.74
N LYS A 53 6.40 10.97 -16.02
CA LYS A 53 6.97 9.94 -15.15
C LYS A 53 6.09 9.68 -13.93
N ALA A 54 5.52 10.72 -13.34
CA ALA A 54 4.56 10.60 -12.25
C ALA A 54 3.30 9.88 -12.72
N GLN A 55 2.76 10.26 -13.88
CA GLN A 55 1.61 9.60 -14.48
C GLN A 55 1.89 8.14 -14.79
N GLN A 56 3.06 7.77 -15.33
CA GLN A 56 3.39 6.36 -15.58
C GLN A 56 3.47 5.52 -14.28
N LYS A 57 3.88 6.12 -13.17
CA LYS A 57 3.92 5.43 -11.87
C LYS A 57 2.54 5.29 -11.24
N THR A 58 1.64 6.25 -11.47
CA THR A 58 0.28 6.24 -10.91
C THR A 58 -0.72 5.50 -11.79
N HIS A 59 -0.63 5.65 -13.11
CA HIS A 59 -1.50 5.00 -14.07
C HIS A 59 -1.02 3.59 -14.34
N ARG A 60 -1.62 2.64 -13.62
CA ARG A 60 -1.56 1.24 -13.99
C ARG A 60 -2.66 0.96 -15.00
N THR A 61 -2.27 0.68 -16.24
CA THR A 61 -3.20 0.17 -17.24
C THR A 61 -3.51 -1.28 -16.91
N TYR A 62 -4.76 -1.55 -16.53
CA TYR A 62 -5.26 -2.91 -16.43
C TYR A 62 -5.89 -3.27 -17.77
N LEU A 63 -5.35 -4.31 -18.41
CA LEU A 63 -6.04 -4.91 -19.55
C LEU A 63 -7.30 -5.56 -19.01
N GLN A 64 -8.46 -4.97 -19.29
CA GLN A 64 -9.73 -5.61 -18.97
C GLN A 64 -9.93 -6.75 -19.97
N GLU A 65 -9.81 -7.98 -19.48
CA GLU A 65 -10.11 -9.15 -20.29
C GLU A 65 -11.54 -9.07 -20.80
N THR A 66 -11.71 -9.22 -22.11
CA THR A 66 -13.03 -9.25 -22.74
C THR A 66 -13.75 -10.52 -22.36
N GLU A 67 -15.04 -10.43 -22.00
CA GLU A 67 -15.85 -11.62 -21.75
C GLU A 67 -16.09 -12.39 -23.06
N ARG A 68 -15.88 -13.71 -23.05
CA ARG A 68 -16.21 -14.59 -24.18
C ARG A 68 -17.70 -14.47 -24.54
N GLY A 69 -18.02 -14.48 -25.83
CA GLY A 69 -19.40 -14.50 -26.32
C GLY A 69 -20.20 -15.71 -25.83
N LYS A 70 -21.52 -15.52 -25.68
CA LYS A 70 -22.46 -16.60 -25.35
C LYS A 70 -22.64 -17.52 -26.55
N ILE A 71 -22.62 -18.83 -26.34
CA ILE A 71 -22.94 -19.81 -27.39
C ILE A 71 -24.41 -20.17 -27.26
N LEU A 72 -25.14 -19.99 -28.35
CA LEU A 72 -26.57 -20.28 -28.47
C LEU A 72 -26.78 -21.41 -29.49
N ASP A 73 -27.80 -22.23 -29.28
CA ASP A 73 -28.30 -23.17 -30.28
C ASP A 73 -29.10 -22.43 -31.37
N ARG A 74 -29.49 -23.12 -32.44
CA ARG A 74 -30.30 -22.59 -33.56
C ARG A 74 -31.63 -22.00 -33.11
N GLN A 75 -32.19 -22.50 -32.01
CA GLN A 75 -33.44 -22.03 -31.41
C GLN A 75 -33.21 -20.91 -30.37
N GLY A 76 -31.97 -20.43 -30.20
CA GLY A 76 -31.62 -19.39 -29.24
C GLY A 76 -31.42 -19.87 -27.80
N VAL A 77 -31.40 -21.18 -27.56
CA VAL A 77 -31.15 -21.76 -26.23
C VAL A 77 -29.67 -21.61 -25.86
N LEU A 78 -29.38 -21.17 -24.65
CA LEU A 78 -28.02 -20.93 -24.19
C LEU A 78 -27.30 -22.25 -23.85
N LEU A 79 -26.21 -22.55 -24.58
CA LEU A 79 -25.39 -23.75 -24.38
C LEU A 79 -24.16 -23.49 -23.53
N ALA A 80 -23.53 -22.31 -23.67
CA ALA A 80 -22.39 -21.93 -22.85
C ALA A 80 -22.34 -20.42 -22.60
N THR A 81 -22.06 -20.03 -21.36
CA THR A 81 -21.81 -18.65 -20.92
C THR A 81 -20.67 -18.61 -19.92
N ASN A 82 -20.11 -17.43 -19.72
CA ASN A 82 -19.16 -17.20 -18.64
C ASN A 82 -19.90 -17.03 -17.31
N GLN A 83 -19.26 -17.46 -16.23
CA GLN A 83 -19.69 -17.21 -14.87
C GLN A 83 -18.55 -16.55 -14.11
N ARG A 84 -18.81 -15.38 -13.51
CA ARG A 84 -17.82 -14.74 -12.63
C ARG A 84 -17.72 -15.53 -11.33
N VAL A 85 -16.53 -16.01 -11.03
CA VAL A 85 -16.24 -16.77 -9.80
C VAL A 85 -15.25 -16.01 -8.94
N ARG A 86 -15.51 -15.96 -7.63
CA ARG A 86 -14.56 -15.42 -6.66
C ARG A 86 -13.72 -16.54 -6.07
N ILE A 87 -12.44 -16.26 -5.87
CA ILE A 87 -11.48 -17.16 -5.24
C ILE A 87 -11.08 -16.52 -3.92
N LEU A 88 -11.24 -17.27 -2.83
CA LEU A 88 -10.73 -16.88 -1.53
C LEU A 88 -9.24 -17.25 -1.46
N CYS A 89 -8.40 -16.24 -1.25
CA CYS A 89 -6.97 -16.42 -1.08
C CYS A 89 -6.52 -15.86 0.27
N ALA A 90 -5.56 -16.52 0.89
CA ALA A 90 -4.85 -16.05 2.06
C ALA A 90 -3.56 -15.36 1.62
N ASN A 91 -3.27 -14.19 2.20
CA ASN A 91 -1.99 -13.54 1.96
C ASN A 91 -0.98 -13.93 3.04
N LEU A 92 -0.01 -14.78 2.69
CA LEU A 92 0.91 -15.37 3.65
C LEU A 92 1.89 -14.36 4.26
N ALA A 93 2.15 -13.24 3.59
CA ALA A 93 3.01 -12.18 4.14
C ALA A 93 2.46 -11.57 5.44
N PHE A 94 1.17 -11.75 5.74
CA PHE A 94 0.51 -11.19 6.92
C PHE A 94 0.05 -12.24 7.95
N ILE A 95 0.23 -13.55 7.69
CA ILE A 95 -0.40 -14.63 8.48
C ILE A 95 0.63 -15.40 9.34
N ASP A 96 1.93 -15.08 9.22
CA ASP A 96 3.08 -15.82 9.73
C ASP A 96 2.93 -16.38 11.17
N ARG A 97 2.61 -15.52 12.15
CA ARG A 97 2.50 -15.92 13.58
C ARG A 97 1.20 -16.63 13.95
N TYR A 98 0.15 -16.51 13.15
CA TYR A 98 -1.19 -17.01 13.49
C TYR A 98 -1.62 -18.19 12.61
N ASN A 99 -0.71 -18.75 11.80
CA ASN A 99 -1.01 -19.79 10.81
C ASN A 99 -1.85 -20.96 11.35
N GLY A 100 -1.53 -21.49 12.53
CA GLY A 100 -2.29 -22.59 13.13
C GLY A 100 -3.71 -22.19 13.56
N LYS A 101 -3.85 -21.06 14.25
CA LYS A 101 -5.15 -20.57 14.76
C LYS A 101 -6.05 -20.05 13.64
N MET A 102 -5.45 -19.39 12.65
CA MET A 102 -6.11 -18.98 11.41
C MET A 102 -6.59 -20.19 10.62
N ALA A 103 -5.78 -21.26 10.53
CA ALA A 103 -6.22 -22.50 9.88
C ALA A 103 -7.48 -23.06 10.55
N LYS A 104 -7.52 -23.08 11.89
CA LYS A 104 -8.67 -23.53 12.67
C LYS A 104 -9.92 -22.66 12.43
N ALA A 105 -9.80 -21.34 12.60
CA ALA A 105 -10.92 -20.41 12.40
C ALA A 105 -11.47 -20.45 10.97
N ILE A 106 -10.59 -20.59 9.97
CA ILE A 106 -10.97 -20.75 8.56
C ILE A 106 -11.64 -22.11 8.33
N SER A 107 -11.12 -23.20 8.91
CA SER A 107 -11.70 -24.53 8.78
C SER A 107 -13.11 -24.65 9.35
N GLU A 108 -13.35 -24.06 10.52
CA GLU A 108 -14.65 -24.06 11.20
C GLU A 108 -15.71 -23.38 10.35
N TYR A 109 -15.39 -22.19 9.79
CA TYR A 109 -16.33 -21.43 8.99
C TYR A 109 -16.54 -22.02 7.58
N LEU A 110 -15.48 -22.48 6.93
CA LEU A 110 -15.55 -23.02 5.56
C LEU A 110 -15.93 -24.50 5.49
N ASN A 111 -16.01 -25.19 6.64
CA ASN A 111 -16.22 -26.63 6.77
C ASN A 111 -15.22 -27.45 5.93
N VAL A 112 -13.94 -27.05 5.97
CA VAL A 112 -12.82 -27.70 5.27
C VAL A 112 -11.88 -28.28 6.32
N SER A 113 -11.25 -29.43 6.06
CA SER A 113 -10.29 -30.03 6.99
C SER A 113 -9.16 -29.04 7.37
N GLU A 114 -8.93 -28.87 8.66
CA GLU A 114 -7.89 -28.00 9.23
C GLU A 114 -6.49 -28.33 8.67
N GLU A 115 -6.18 -29.62 8.48
CA GLU A 115 -4.89 -30.08 7.97
C GLU A 115 -4.59 -29.56 6.57
N LEU A 116 -5.57 -29.60 5.65
CA LEU A 116 -5.43 -29.07 4.30
C LEU A 116 -5.23 -27.55 4.30
N VAL A 117 -5.94 -26.84 5.18
CA VAL A 117 -5.79 -25.38 5.32
C VAL A 117 -4.41 -25.05 5.87
N ARG A 118 -3.97 -25.77 6.91
CA ARG A 118 -2.64 -25.60 7.51
C ARG A 118 -1.52 -25.89 6.51
N GLN A 119 -1.66 -26.92 5.68
CA GLN A 119 -0.70 -27.22 4.62
C GLN A 119 -0.62 -26.11 3.58
N ARG A 120 -1.77 -25.53 3.20
CA ARG A 120 -1.82 -24.41 2.25
C ARG A 120 -1.31 -23.09 2.83
N LEU A 121 -1.45 -22.87 4.14
CA LEU A 121 -0.94 -21.67 4.80
C LEU A 121 0.58 -21.70 5.08
N LYS A 122 1.28 -22.80 4.77
CA LYS A 122 2.74 -22.84 4.86
C LYS A 122 3.38 -21.94 3.80
N LEU A 123 4.42 -21.20 4.20
CA LEU A 123 5.25 -20.39 3.31
C LEU A 123 5.86 -21.29 2.23
N ASN A 124 5.41 -21.10 0.99
CA ASN A 124 5.95 -21.77 -0.18
C ASN A 124 6.71 -20.74 -1.01
N TYR A 125 7.97 -21.04 -1.32
CA TYR A 125 8.80 -20.21 -2.18
C TYR A 125 8.71 -20.75 -3.61
N VAL A 126 8.40 -19.87 -4.56
CA VAL A 126 8.37 -20.18 -5.98
C VAL A 126 9.53 -19.47 -6.66
N THR A 127 10.23 -20.19 -7.53
CA THR A 127 11.29 -19.60 -8.35
C THR A 127 10.64 -18.81 -9.47
N HIS A 128 10.77 -17.49 -9.43
CA HIS A 128 10.34 -16.62 -10.51
C HIS A 128 11.53 -15.85 -11.06
N LYS A 129 11.88 -16.11 -12.33
CA LYS A 129 13.03 -15.51 -13.02
C LYS A 129 14.37 -15.70 -12.26
N GLY A 130 14.59 -16.90 -11.72
CA GLY A 130 15.84 -17.25 -11.00
C GLY A 130 15.99 -16.64 -9.61
N LYS A 131 14.95 -16.00 -9.07
CA LYS A 131 14.89 -15.54 -7.67
C LYS A 131 13.81 -16.31 -6.93
N GLU A 132 14.13 -16.75 -5.71
CA GLU A 132 13.13 -17.32 -4.81
C GLU A 132 12.25 -16.19 -4.29
N VAL A 133 10.96 -16.25 -4.64
CA VAL A 133 9.97 -15.28 -4.19
C VAL A 133 8.90 -16.05 -3.43
N LEU A 134 8.54 -15.57 -2.25
CA LEU A 134 7.40 -16.11 -1.49
C LEU A 134 6.14 -16.01 -2.36
N ASP A 135 5.39 -17.11 -2.52
CA ASP A 135 4.04 -17.00 -3.09
C ASP A 135 3.16 -16.23 -2.11
N PRO A 136 2.78 -14.98 -2.40
CA PRO A 136 2.07 -14.20 -1.42
C PRO A 136 0.62 -14.67 -1.30
N HIS A 137 0.03 -15.34 -2.31
CA HIS A 137 -1.41 -15.58 -2.36
C HIS A 137 -1.74 -17.07 -2.51
N VAL A 138 -2.03 -17.76 -1.40
CA VAL A 138 -2.46 -19.15 -1.47
C VAL A 138 -3.98 -19.26 -1.56
N ARG A 139 -4.46 -20.00 -2.56
CA ARG A 139 -5.89 -20.24 -2.82
C ARG A 139 -6.46 -21.23 -1.79
N LEU A 140 -7.51 -20.81 -1.08
CA LEU A 140 -8.20 -21.64 -0.09
C LEU A 140 -9.44 -22.32 -0.67
N LYS A 141 -10.34 -21.54 -1.30
CA LYS A 141 -11.61 -22.03 -1.86
C LYS A 141 -11.96 -21.24 -3.13
N ILE A 142 -12.59 -21.92 -4.10
CA ILE A 142 -13.04 -21.36 -5.38
C ILE A 142 -14.58 -21.29 -5.33
N LYS A 143 -15.18 -20.34 -6.06
CA LYS A 143 -16.64 -20.14 -6.15
C LYS A 143 -17.26 -19.72 -4.82
N VAL A 144 -16.57 -18.85 -4.09
CA VAL A 144 -17.09 -18.30 -2.82
C VAL A 144 -18.12 -17.21 -3.11
N SER A 145 -19.28 -17.30 -2.49
CA SER A 145 -20.31 -16.26 -2.55
C SER A 145 -19.93 -15.03 -1.73
N ASN A 146 -20.55 -13.87 -2.02
CA ASN A 146 -20.31 -12.64 -1.24
C ASN A 146 -20.72 -12.80 0.23
N GLN A 147 -21.79 -13.57 0.49
CA GLN A 147 -22.29 -13.81 1.84
C GLN A 147 -21.32 -14.69 2.64
N GLU A 148 -20.82 -15.78 2.05
CA GLU A 148 -19.77 -16.60 2.69
C GLU A 148 -18.50 -15.79 2.96
N PHE A 149 -18.08 -14.93 2.02
CA PHE A 149 -16.89 -14.11 2.21
C PHE A 149 -17.06 -13.09 3.35
N ASN A 150 -18.19 -12.37 3.36
CA ASN A 150 -18.46 -11.38 4.40
C ASN A 150 -18.63 -12.05 5.76
N GLY A 151 -19.33 -13.19 5.83
CA GLY A 151 -19.48 -13.91 7.09
C GLY A 151 -18.16 -14.49 7.60
N LEU A 152 -17.24 -14.94 6.72
CA LEU A 152 -15.89 -15.32 7.13
C LEU A 152 -15.12 -14.12 7.69
N ARG A 153 -15.21 -12.97 7.00
CA ARG A 153 -14.55 -11.74 7.45
C ARG A 153 -15.03 -11.32 8.83
N ASP A 154 -16.34 -11.37 9.05
CA ASP A 154 -16.95 -10.97 10.32
C ASP A 154 -16.65 -12.03 11.42
N HIS A 155 -16.60 -13.32 11.06
CA HIS A 155 -16.13 -14.39 11.96
C HIS A 155 -14.69 -14.17 12.41
N LEU A 156 -13.77 -13.88 11.47
CA LEU A 156 -12.37 -13.59 11.79
C LEU A 156 -12.19 -12.30 12.60
N ALA A 157 -13.05 -11.30 12.40
CA ALA A 157 -13.01 -10.05 13.18
C ALA A 157 -13.41 -10.27 14.65
N ASN A 158 -14.32 -11.22 14.90
CA ASN A 158 -14.79 -11.57 16.23
C ASN A 158 -14.02 -12.75 16.85
N TYR A 159 -13.09 -13.37 16.11
CA TYR A 159 -12.32 -14.50 16.58
C TYR A 159 -11.21 -14.01 17.51
N THR A 160 -11.28 -14.39 18.78
CA THR A 160 -10.22 -14.11 19.73
C THR A 160 -9.03 -15.00 19.42
N PHE A 161 -7.99 -14.42 18.80
CA PHE A 161 -6.67 -15.04 18.73
C PHE A 161 -6.05 -15.01 20.12
N VAL A 162 -6.50 -15.90 21.01
CA VAL A 162 -5.89 -16.04 22.33
C VAL A 162 -4.42 -16.42 22.13
N GLU A 163 -3.49 -15.59 22.59
CA GLU A 163 -2.08 -15.94 22.75
C GLU A 163 -2.01 -17.05 23.80
N SER A 164 -2.18 -18.30 23.37
CA SER A 164 -1.62 -19.41 24.11
C SER A 164 -0.11 -19.21 24.10
N GLU A 165 0.44 -18.83 25.24
CA GLU A 165 1.85 -18.96 25.55
C GLU A 165 2.30 -20.37 25.12
N GLU A 166 2.94 -20.47 23.96
CA GLU A 166 3.74 -21.66 23.65
C GLU A 166 5.00 -21.52 24.49
N THR A 167 4.91 -22.14 25.66
CA THR A 167 6.02 -22.76 26.35
C THR A 167 6.88 -23.54 25.34
N LEU A 168 8.10 -23.06 25.11
CA LEU A 168 9.35 -23.81 25.07
C LEU A 168 10.55 -22.86 24.98
#